data_AF-A0A7M7QCU7-F1
#
_entry.id   AF-A0A7M7QCU7-F1
#
_cell.length_a   1.000
_cell.length_b   1.000
_cell.length_c   1.000
_cell.angle_alpha   90.00
_cell.angle_beta   90.00
_cell.angle_gamma   90.00
#
_symmetry.space_group_name_H-M   'P 1'
#
loop_
_entity.id
_entity.type
_entity.pdbx_description
1 polymer ?
#
loop_
_entity_poly.entity_id
_entity_poly.type
_entity_poly.pdbx_seq_one_letter_code
_entity_poly.pdbx_strand_id
1 'polypeptide(L)'
;MMNLVDRDNSDNEDEINMSDSDDSMNESSDSDSSVSDTDDDSDADNATAGSSGQNESGPSTSKGENNENDVEEEEEDEVIKAILKSKEIHRDHPPTISIEDTLSDICFHPTRDILALASITGDVLIYKYNNEQNELVSTQELHEKACRDIEFNEDGGILFSTGKDKTIMMSDVATEKLIQIYENAHEHPIYCLSLIDENTFVTGDDEGYVKLWDRRQKTNNPVFSLKEMDDFVSAMVTNDDKRYLVCSSGDGTLTTLNIRGKKLHVRTEDYPQELLCLGLFKHGRKILAAGSKGNLYLFNWGEFGLHSDEIPSLTKKSINCMIPITENIVVTGGEDKMLRATSLFPNRQLGIVGQHDMSVECLDICNDGTIIASYSYDNSVKFWNVSYFETLNVAQPLIKGGKQKQLKHNLPSSKLENASDFFADL
;
A
#
# COMPACT_ATOMS: atom_id res chain seq x y z
N MET A 1 32.18 -7.85 63.06
CA MET A 1 32.32 -7.89 64.53
C MET A 1 31.48 -6.74 65.07
N MET A 2 30.37 -7.08 65.75
CA MET A 2 29.43 -6.24 66.53
C MET A 2 28.69 -5.12 65.78
N ASN A 3 27.39 -5.22 65.48
CA ASN A 3 26.17 -5.23 66.33
C ASN A 3 25.89 -3.92 67.08
N LEU A 4 24.69 -3.36 66.84
CA LEU A 4 23.66 -2.85 67.77
C LEU A 4 22.89 -1.70 67.07
N VAL A 5 21.57 -1.53 67.14
CA VAL A 5 20.38 -2.35 67.43
C VAL A 5 19.19 -1.40 67.25
N ASP A 6 18.10 -1.94 66.70
CA ASP A 6 16.68 -1.65 66.84
C ASP A 6 16.18 -0.28 67.33
N ARG A 7 15.13 0.21 66.65
CA ARG A 7 13.88 0.52 67.33
C ARG A 7 12.68 0.50 66.38
N ASP A 8 11.76 -0.39 66.76
CA ASP A 8 10.36 -0.49 66.36
C ASP A 8 9.59 0.83 66.52
N ASN A 9 8.54 1.00 65.71
CA ASN A 9 7.21 1.26 66.23
C ASN A 9 6.13 0.87 65.21
N SER A 10 5.32 -0.09 65.65
CA SER A 10 4.05 -0.53 65.10
C SER A 10 2.90 0.39 65.56
N ASP A 11 1.71 0.03 65.07
CA ASP A 11 0.34 0.32 65.55
C ASP A 11 -0.45 1.22 64.56
N ASN A 12 -1.36 0.64 63.75
CA ASN A 12 -2.76 0.25 64.08
C ASN A 12 -3.65 1.51 64.19
N GLU A 13 -4.87 1.63 63.69
CA GLU A 13 -5.97 0.81 63.15
C GLU A 13 -6.79 1.80 62.26
N ASP A 14 -7.63 1.42 61.30
CA ASP A 14 -9.03 1.07 61.57
C ASP A 14 -9.68 0.44 60.33
N GLU A 15 -10.33 -0.68 60.59
CA GLU A 15 -11.33 -1.36 59.76
C GLU A 15 -12.64 -0.57 59.73
N ILE A 16 -13.32 -0.52 58.58
CA ILE A 16 -14.79 -0.50 58.54
C ILE A 16 -15.26 -1.50 57.48
N ASN A 17 -15.68 -2.67 57.95
CA ASN A 17 -16.68 -3.52 57.31
C ASN A 17 -18.06 -2.88 57.49
N MET A 18 -18.92 -2.93 56.46
CA MET A 18 -20.36 -3.16 56.62
C MET A 18 -20.92 -3.71 55.30
N SER A 19 -21.64 -4.81 55.45
CA SER A 19 -22.30 -5.61 54.45
C SER A 19 -23.71 -5.11 54.13
N ASP A 20 -24.28 -5.75 53.09
CA ASP A 20 -25.70 -6.06 52.88
C ASP A 20 -26.57 -5.10 52.03
N SER A 21 -26.81 -5.59 50.80
CA SER A 21 -28.12 -6.04 50.28
C SER A 21 -29.14 -5.04 49.73
N ASP A 22 -29.59 -5.44 48.54
CA ASP A 22 -30.92 -5.36 47.93
C ASP A 22 -31.34 -4.18 47.02
N ASP A 23 -31.68 -4.63 45.81
CA ASP A 23 -32.79 -4.23 44.94
C ASP A 23 -32.90 -2.78 44.45
N SER A 24 -32.71 -2.58 43.16
CA SER A 24 -33.86 -2.50 42.23
C SER A 24 -33.44 -2.12 40.80
N MET A 25 -33.96 -2.92 39.86
CA MET A 25 -34.47 -2.58 38.53
C MET A 25 -33.96 -1.30 37.84
N ASN A 26 -33.35 -1.47 36.66
CA ASN A 26 -33.90 -0.81 35.48
C ASN A 26 -33.52 -1.55 34.19
N GLU A 27 -34.55 -2.14 33.58
CA GLU A 27 -34.60 -2.59 32.20
C GLU A 27 -34.81 -1.38 31.27
N SER A 28 -34.18 -1.40 30.10
CA SER A 28 -34.63 -0.65 28.92
C SER A 28 -34.15 -1.43 27.69
N SER A 29 -34.90 -2.44 27.24
CA SER A 29 -36.08 -2.38 26.35
C SER A 29 -35.69 -2.35 24.86
N ASP A 30 -35.65 -3.55 24.27
CA ASP A 30 -36.02 -3.77 22.86
C ASP A 30 -37.55 -3.60 22.71
N SER A 31 -37.99 -3.03 21.58
CA SER A 31 -39.03 -3.56 20.68
C SER A 31 -39.85 -2.46 19.97
N ASP A 32 -39.77 -2.50 18.64
CA ASP A 32 -40.87 -2.51 17.67
C ASP A 32 -42.15 -1.65 17.84
N SER A 33 -42.32 -0.79 16.83
CA SER A 33 -43.46 -0.72 15.90
C SER A 33 -44.74 0.06 16.25
N SER A 34 -45.21 0.76 15.20
CA SER A 34 -46.58 1.21 14.90
C SER A 34 -47.09 2.42 15.71
N VAL A 35 -47.97 3.32 15.25
CA VAL A 35 -49.04 3.29 14.24
C VAL A 35 -49.37 4.77 13.89
N SER A 36 -49.95 5.05 12.72
CA SER A 36 -51.22 5.81 12.72
C SER A 36 -52.02 5.51 11.45
N ASP A 37 -53.08 4.74 11.67
CA ASP A 37 -54.21 4.47 10.80
C ASP A 37 -54.93 5.75 10.39
N THR A 38 -55.63 5.69 9.26
CA THR A 38 -57.10 5.73 9.26
C THR A 38 -57.61 5.15 7.96
N ASP A 39 -58.18 3.96 8.04
CA ASP A 39 -59.24 3.48 7.17
C ASP A 39 -60.54 4.26 7.43
N ASP A 40 -61.36 4.46 6.40
CA ASP A 40 -62.82 4.34 6.56
C ASP A 40 -63.49 4.04 5.19
N ASP A 41 -63.86 2.76 5.05
CA ASP A 41 -65.15 2.21 4.60
C ASP A 41 -65.97 2.92 3.51
N SER A 42 -66.30 2.20 2.43
CA SER A 42 -67.51 1.35 2.38
C SER A 42 -67.94 1.01 0.94
N ASP A 43 -68.51 -0.19 0.85
CA ASP A 43 -69.06 -0.90 -0.31
C ASP A 43 -70.02 -0.10 -1.22
N ALA A 44 -70.02 -0.44 -2.51
CA ALA A 44 -71.14 -1.17 -3.13
C ALA A 44 -71.12 -1.11 -4.68
N ASP A 45 -71.38 -2.29 -5.26
CA ASP A 45 -72.23 -2.55 -6.43
C ASP A 45 -71.87 -2.04 -7.86
N ASN A 46 -71.47 -3.04 -8.66
CA ASN A 46 -72.24 -3.59 -9.79
C ASN A 46 -72.28 -2.84 -11.15
N ALA A 47 -72.40 -3.69 -12.19
CA ALA A 47 -72.94 -3.43 -13.54
C ALA A 47 -72.00 -2.97 -14.69
N THR A 48 -71.56 -3.98 -15.46
CA THR A 48 -71.80 -4.19 -16.90
C THR A 48 -71.57 -3.09 -17.96
N ALA A 49 -70.71 -3.48 -18.93
CA ALA A 49 -70.93 -3.50 -20.39
C ALA A 49 -71.01 -2.19 -21.21
N GLY A 50 -70.05 -2.06 -22.13
CA GLY A 50 -70.36 -2.20 -23.56
C GLY A 50 -70.25 -0.96 -24.46
N SER A 51 -69.81 -1.24 -25.70
CA SER A 51 -69.94 -0.45 -26.95
C SER A 51 -68.92 0.68 -27.15
N SER A 52 -67.93 0.55 -28.04
CA SER A 52 -67.97 0.55 -29.53
C SER A 52 -68.17 1.93 -30.17
N GLY A 53 -67.32 2.26 -31.15
CA GLY A 53 -67.47 3.44 -32.00
C GLY A 53 -66.17 3.91 -32.67
N GLN A 54 -65.97 3.50 -33.93
CA GLN A 54 -64.90 3.91 -34.85
C GLN A 54 -65.11 5.33 -35.43
N ASN A 55 -64.05 5.94 -35.98
CA ASN A 55 -63.98 6.69 -37.27
C ASN A 55 -62.61 7.44 -37.33
N GLU A 56 -61.63 7.04 -38.15
CA GLU A 56 -61.41 7.26 -39.60
C GLU A 56 -60.93 8.67 -40.06
N SER A 57 -59.68 8.70 -40.58
CA SER A 57 -59.11 9.51 -41.71
C SER A 57 -59.07 11.05 -41.60
N GLY A 58 -58.05 11.84 -42.02
CA GLY A 58 -56.80 11.74 -42.80
C GLY A 58 -56.23 13.18 -42.95
N PRO A 59 -55.27 13.50 -43.85
CA PRO A 59 -53.83 13.53 -43.54
C PRO A 59 -53.04 14.85 -43.82
N SER A 60 -51.75 14.82 -43.43
CA SER A 60 -50.53 15.45 -44.02
C SER A 60 -49.98 16.77 -43.45
N THR A 61 -48.75 16.72 -42.91
CA THR A 61 -47.54 17.27 -43.56
C THR A 61 -46.27 16.87 -42.78
N SER A 62 -45.26 16.49 -43.55
CA SER A 62 -43.95 15.92 -43.20
C SER A 62 -42.94 16.93 -42.62
N LYS A 63 -42.12 16.49 -41.66
CA LYS A 63 -40.64 16.64 -41.61
C LYS A 63 -40.10 16.26 -40.23
N GLY A 64 -39.07 15.39 -40.19
CA GLY A 64 -38.17 15.26 -39.05
C GLY A 64 -37.99 13.84 -38.51
N GLU A 65 -37.41 12.94 -39.31
CA GLU A 65 -36.71 11.76 -38.80
C GLU A 65 -35.40 11.66 -39.57
N ASN A 66 -34.29 11.57 -38.84
CA ASN A 66 -32.88 11.33 -39.21
C ASN A 66 -31.98 12.27 -38.41
N ASN A 67 -31.85 12.03 -37.10
CA ASN A 67 -30.85 12.72 -36.26
C ASN A 67 -30.29 11.82 -35.14
N GLU A 68 -30.74 10.57 -35.00
CA GLU A 68 -30.19 9.66 -33.99
C GLU A 68 -29.06 8.79 -34.59
N ASN A 69 -29.19 8.33 -35.84
CA ASN A 69 -28.13 7.53 -36.48
C ASN A 69 -26.87 8.33 -36.86
N ASP A 70 -27.01 9.61 -37.23
CA ASP A 70 -25.85 10.44 -37.62
C ASP A 70 -24.99 10.85 -36.41
N VAL A 71 -25.56 10.91 -35.20
CA VAL A 71 -24.82 11.24 -33.97
C VAL A 71 -24.07 10.02 -33.45
N GLU A 72 -24.68 8.83 -33.51
CA GLU A 72 -24.02 7.57 -33.14
C GLU A 72 -22.84 7.25 -34.08
N GLU A 73 -22.99 7.48 -35.40
CA GLU A 73 -21.89 7.30 -36.37
C GLU A 73 -20.76 8.33 -36.18
N GLU A 74 -21.07 9.59 -35.85
CA GLU A 74 -20.05 10.62 -35.57
C GLU A 74 -19.29 10.34 -34.26
N GLU A 75 -19.98 9.89 -33.21
CA GLU A 75 -19.36 9.50 -31.93
C GLU A 75 -18.47 8.26 -32.07
N GLU A 76 -18.91 7.23 -32.81
CA GLU A 76 -18.07 6.06 -33.13
C GLU A 76 -16.82 6.46 -33.93
N ASP A 77 -16.95 7.37 -34.88
CA ASP A 77 -15.84 7.90 -35.67
C ASP A 77 -14.83 8.71 -34.83
N GLU A 78 -15.31 9.49 -33.85
CA GLU A 78 -14.43 10.21 -32.91
C GLU A 78 -13.70 9.25 -31.96
N VAL A 79 -14.38 8.21 -31.46
CA VAL A 79 -13.77 7.17 -30.62
C VAL A 79 -12.70 6.41 -31.42
N ILE A 80 -13.00 6.02 -32.66
CA ILE A 80 -12.03 5.34 -33.54
C ILE A 80 -10.85 6.26 -33.85
N LYS A 81 -11.08 7.56 -34.14
CA LYS A 81 -10.01 8.56 -34.34
C LYS A 81 -9.18 8.76 -33.07
N ALA A 82 -9.79 8.78 -31.89
CA ALA A 82 -9.08 8.89 -30.61
C ALA A 82 -8.24 7.63 -30.33
N ILE A 83 -8.76 6.44 -30.62
CA ILE A 83 -8.02 5.17 -30.51
C ILE A 83 -6.83 5.16 -31.48
N LEU A 84 -7.03 5.52 -32.75
CA LEU A 84 -5.95 5.61 -33.74
C LEU A 84 -4.89 6.64 -33.34
N LYS A 85 -5.31 7.82 -32.88
CA LYS A 85 -4.41 8.86 -32.38
C LYS A 85 -3.65 8.41 -31.13
N SER A 86 -4.28 7.64 -30.25
CA SER A 86 -3.63 7.10 -29.05
C SER A 86 -2.57 6.03 -29.37
N LYS A 87 -2.72 5.29 -30.48
CA LYS A 87 -1.71 4.35 -30.99
C LYS A 87 -0.49 5.03 -31.61
N GLU A 88 -0.63 6.28 -32.08
CA GLU A 88 0.46 7.06 -32.66
C GLU A 88 1.25 7.87 -31.62
N ILE A 89 0.77 7.97 -30.37
CA ILE A 89 1.52 8.62 -29.30
C ILE A 89 2.63 7.69 -28.84
N HIS A 90 3.87 8.07 -29.13
CA HIS A 90 5.03 7.42 -28.52
C HIS A 90 5.01 7.68 -27.01
N ARG A 91 4.60 6.68 -26.23
CA ARG A 91 4.59 6.73 -24.77
C ARG A 91 5.94 6.30 -24.23
N ASP A 92 6.43 7.02 -23.23
CA ASP A 92 7.66 6.74 -22.49
C ASP A 92 7.44 5.85 -21.26
N HIS A 93 6.18 5.50 -20.98
CA HIS A 93 5.77 4.57 -19.94
C HIS A 93 4.47 3.84 -20.32
N PRO A 94 4.14 2.69 -19.68
CA PRO A 94 2.88 1.99 -19.89
C PRO A 94 1.65 2.83 -19.51
N PRO A 95 0.48 2.61 -20.15
CA PRO A 95 -0.75 3.29 -19.76
C PRO A 95 -1.17 2.91 -18.33
N THR A 96 -2.08 3.70 -17.74
CA THR A 96 -2.66 3.39 -16.42
C THR A 96 -3.45 2.09 -16.45
N ILE A 97 -3.31 1.27 -15.42
CA ILE A 97 -4.19 0.11 -15.18
C ILE A 97 -5.28 0.57 -14.21
N SER A 98 -6.55 0.43 -14.60
CA SER A 98 -7.69 0.62 -13.72
C SER A 98 -8.15 -0.73 -13.21
N ILE A 99 -8.39 -0.82 -11.91
CA ILE A 99 -8.71 -2.07 -11.21
C ILE A 99 -10.05 -1.90 -10.51
N GLU A 100 -10.80 -2.98 -10.35
CA GLU A 100 -12.10 -2.95 -9.67
C GLU A 100 -11.90 -3.03 -8.15
N ASP A 101 -11.07 -3.97 -7.71
CA ASP A 101 -10.74 -4.17 -6.30
C ASP A 101 -9.55 -3.32 -5.85
N THR A 102 -9.58 -2.94 -4.58
CA THR A 102 -8.44 -2.27 -3.96
C THR A 102 -7.27 -3.26 -3.81
N LEU A 103 -6.07 -2.77 -4.04
CA LEU A 103 -4.85 -3.54 -3.84
C LEU A 103 -4.26 -3.31 -2.46
N SER A 104 -3.48 -4.28 -2.02
CA SER A 104 -2.62 -4.22 -0.85
C SER A 104 -1.16 -4.04 -1.23
N ASP A 105 -0.74 -4.61 -2.36
CA ASP A 105 0.66 -4.61 -2.79
C ASP A 105 0.83 -4.80 -4.31
N ILE A 106 1.98 -4.37 -4.82
CA ILE A 106 2.40 -4.47 -6.22
C ILE A 106 3.86 -4.92 -6.30
N CYS A 107 4.17 -5.84 -7.22
CA CYS A 107 5.53 -6.35 -7.37
C CYS A 107 5.88 -6.57 -8.85
N PHE A 108 6.94 -5.94 -9.33
CA PHE A 108 7.52 -6.17 -10.65
C PHE A 108 8.29 -7.47 -10.69
N HIS A 109 8.15 -8.19 -11.80
CA HIS A 109 8.97 -9.35 -12.05
C HIS A 109 10.42 -8.93 -12.35
N PRO A 110 11.43 -9.61 -11.77
CA PRO A 110 12.83 -9.17 -11.80
C PRO A 110 13.51 -9.30 -13.17
N THR A 111 12.90 -9.95 -14.16
CA THR A 111 13.51 -10.07 -15.51
C THR A 111 12.54 -9.94 -16.68
N ARG A 112 11.23 -9.81 -16.45
CA ARG A 112 10.19 -9.87 -17.49
C ARG A 112 9.27 -8.68 -17.27
N ASP A 113 8.60 -8.24 -18.34
CA ASP A 113 7.64 -7.12 -18.28
C ASP A 113 6.30 -7.58 -17.70
N ILE A 114 6.35 -8.08 -16.47
CA ILE A 114 5.22 -8.58 -15.69
C ILE A 114 5.13 -7.78 -14.39
N LEU A 115 3.90 -7.42 -14.02
CA LEU A 115 3.55 -6.79 -12.75
C LEU A 115 2.49 -7.65 -12.06
N ALA A 116 2.81 -8.12 -10.86
CA ALA A 116 1.87 -8.79 -9.98
C ALA A 116 1.18 -7.77 -9.07
N LEU A 117 -0.11 -7.96 -8.81
CA LEU A 117 -0.95 -7.07 -8.01
C LEU A 117 -1.72 -7.91 -7.00
N ALA A 118 -1.55 -7.65 -5.71
CA ALA A 118 -2.24 -8.34 -4.63
C ALA A 118 -3.53 -7.60 -4.26
N SER A 119 -4.67 -8.29 -4.28
CA SER A 119 -5.98 -7.74 -3.96
C SER A 119 -6.37 -7.97 -2.50
N ILE A 120 -7.20 -7.07 -1.96
CA ILE A 120 -7.86 -7.26 -0.66
C ILE A 120 -8.86 -8.44 -0.65
N THR A 121 -9.26 -8.93 -1.81
CA THR A 121 -10.11 -10.13 -1.94
C THR A 121 -9.33 -11.42 -1.68
N GLY A 122 -8.00 -11.37 -1.83
CA GLY A 122 -7.12 -12.54 -1.72
C GLY A 122 -6.53 -13.01 -3.06
N ASP A 123 -7.00 -12.42 -4.16
CA ASP A 123 -6.53 -12.75 -5.50
C ASP A 123 -5.21 -12.04 -5.82
N VAL A 124 -4.40 -12.67 -6.67
CA VAL A 124 -3.23 -12.05 -7.27
C VAL A 124 -3.42 -11.94 -8.79
N LEU A 125 -3.44 -10.71 -9.29
CA LEU A 125 -3.58 -10.40 -10.71
C LEU A 125 -2.20 -10.24 -11.34
N ILE A 126 -1.96 -10.90 -12.47
CA ILE A 126 -0.70 -10.84 -13.20
C ILE A 126 -0.92 -10.09 -14.51
N TYR A 127 -0.35 -8.90 -14.60
CA TYR A 127 -0.38 -8.08 -15.80
C TYR A 127 0.93 -8.18 -16.57
N LYS A 128 0.83 -8.34 -17.89
CA LYS A 128 1.94 -8.02 -18.80
C LYS A 128 1.81 -6.56 -19.21
N TYR A 129 2.84 -5.77 -18.97
CA TYR A 129 2.84 -4.35 -19.29
C TYR A 129 3.74 -4.04 -20.48
N ASN A 130 3.38 -3.02 -21.25
CA ASN A 130 4.23 -2.40 -22.25
C ASN A 130 3.70 -0.98 -22.54
N ASN A 131 4.45 -0.20 -23.33
CA ASN A 131 4.09 1.19 -23.59
C ASN A 131 2.80 1.36 -24.42
N GLU A 132 2.38 0.34 -25.18
CA GLU A 132 1.17 0.40 -26.00
C GLU A 132 -0.09 0.09 -25.16
N GLN A 133 -0.07 -1.05 -24.48
CA GLN A 133 -1.20 -1.55 -23.68
C GLN A 133 -0.75 -2.51 -22.58
N ASN A 134 -1.53 -2.57 -21.50
CA ASN A 134 -1.37 -3.58 -20.47
C ASN A 134 -2.42 -4.68 -20.67
N GLU A 135 -2.03 -5.92 -20.45
CA GLU A 135 -2.87 -7.10 -20.62
C GLU A 135 -2.90 -7.89 -19.31
N LEU A 136 -4.09 -8.18 -18.80
CA LEU A 136 -4.27 -9.12 -17.69
C LEU A 136 -4.06 -10.54 -18.26
N VAL A 137 -3.03 -11.23 -17.80
CA VAL A 137 -2.64 -12.55 -18.33
C VAL A 137 -3.12 -13.69 -17.42
N SER A 138 -3.18 -13.47 -16.11
CA SER A 138 -3.64 -14.48 -15.15
C SER A 138 -4.25 -13.82 -13.91
N THR A 139 -5.21 -14.53 -13.31
CA THR A 139 -5.79 -14.23 -12.00
C THR A 139 -5.65 -15.47 -11.14
N GLN A 140 -4.89 -15.38 -10.05
CA GLN A 140 -4.62 -16.49 -9.13
C GLN A 140 -5.40 -16.29 -7.84
N GLU A 141 -6.40 -17.14 -7.60
CA GLU A 141 -7.17 -17.20 -6.34
C GLU A 141 -6.33 -17.91 -5.27
N LEU A 142 -5.37 -17.20 -4.68
CA LEU A 142 -4.42 -17.78 -3.72
C LEU A 142 -4.98 -17.76 -2.29
N HIS A 143 -5.50 -16.63 -1.82
CA HIS A 143 -5.88 -16.45 -0.41
C HIS A 143 -7.40 -16.33 -0.22
N GLU A 144 -7.92 -16.82 0.91
CA GLU A 144 -9.35 -16.70 1.27
C GLU A 144 -9.74 -15.30 1.81
N LYS A 145 -8.74 -14.47 2.08
CA LYS A 145 -8.84 -13.09 2.59
C LYS A 145 -7.74 -12.27 1.94
N ALA A 146 -7.75 -10.95 2.15
CA ALA A 146 -6.72 -10.02 1.70
C ALA A 146 -5.32 -10.64 1.67
N CYS A 147 -4.80 -10.83 0.46
CA CYS A 147 -3.38 -10.99 0.21
C CYS A 147 -2.77 -9.63 0.57
N ARG A 148 -1.72 -9.59 1.37
CA ARG A 148 -1.17 -8.33 1.92
C ARG A 148 0.20 -7.97 1.39
N ASP A 149 0.96 -8.97 0.94
CA ASP A 149 2.31 -8.78 0.44
C ASP A 149 2.63 -9.90 -0.55
N ILE A 150 3.30 -9.52 -1.65
CA ILE A 150 3.75 -10.41 -2.71
C ILE A 150 5.19 -10.09 -3.11
N GLU A 151 6.01 -11.12 -3.29
CA GLU A 151 7.41 -10.94 -3.69
C GLU A 151 7.84 -12.02 -4.69
N PHE A 152 8.38 -11.61 -5.83
CA PHE A 152 9.09 -12.53 -6.72
C PHE A 152 10.46 -12.86 -6.14
N ASN A 153 10.90 -14.11 -6.27
CA ASN A 153 12.28 -14.47 -5.99
C ASN A 153 13.26 -13.88 -7.03
N GLU A 154 14.56 -13.91 -6.74
CA GLU A 154 15.60 -13.26 -7.56
C GLU A 154 15.56 -13.63 -9.07
N ASP A 155 15.19 -14.86 -9.42
CA ASP A 155 15.07 -15.31 -10.82
C ASP A 155 13.66 -15.13 -11.42
N GLY A 156 12.68 -14.72 -10.60
CA GLY A 156 11.27 -14.55 -10.96
C GLY A 156 10.54 -15.85 -11.26
N GLY A 157 11.12 -17.02 -10.97
CA GLY A 157 10.48 -18.31 -11.18
C GLY A 157 9.37 -18.62 -10.18
N ILE A 158 9.42 -18.00 -9.00
CA ILE A 158 8.51 -18.25 -7.88
C ILE A 158 7.95 -16.92 -7.36
N LEU A 159 6.64 -16.87 -7.21
CA LEU A 159 5.94 -15.80 -6.51
C LEU A 159 5.61 -16.26 -5.09
N PHE A 160 6.04 -15.48 -4.11
CA PHE A 160 5.63 -15.64 -2.72
C PHE A 160 4.45 -14.71 -2.46
N SER A 161 3.49 -15.18 -1.67
CA SER A 161 2.36 -14.38 -1.23
C SER A 161 2.00 -14.70 0.21
N THR A 162 1.51 -13.69 0.93
CA THR A 162 1.07 -13.84 2.31
C THR A 162 -0.14 -12.96 2.59
N GLY A 163 -0.95 -13.30 3.60
CA GLY A 163 -2.21 -12.61 3.79
C GLY A 163 -2.85 -12.69 5.17
N LYS A 164 -4.04 -12.09 5.23
CA LYS A 164 -4.88 -12.01 6.43
C LYS A 164 -5.48 -13.35 6.85
N ASP A 165 -5.46 -14.33 5.95
CA ASP A 165 -5.79 -15.73 6.21
C ASP A 165 -4.68 -16.47 6.99
N LYS A 166 -3.55 -15.79 7.29
CA LYS A 166 -2.42 -16.30 8.08
C LYS A 166 -1.62 -17.39 7.35
N THR A 167 -1.76 -17.47 6.04
CA THR A 167 -1.04 -18.44 5.20
C THR A 167 0.10 -17.78 4.45
N ILE A 168 1.12 -18.57 4.12
CA ILE A 168 2.18 -18.19 3.19
C ILE A 168 2.10 -19.16 2.04
N MET A 169 2.02 -18.65 0.82
CA MET A 169 1.93 -19.44 -0.40
C MET A 169 3.11 -19.16 -1.31
N MET A 170 3.44 -20.17 -2.11
CA MET A 170 4.48 -20.10 -3.12
C MET A 170 3.93 -20.69 -4.41
N SER A 171 3.86 -19.91 -5.48
CA SER A 171 3.40 -20.37 -6.79
C SER A 171 4.50 -20.29 -7.83
N ASP A 172 4.53 -21.26 -8.74
CA ASP A 172 5.40 -21.26 -9.90
C ASP A 172 4.85 -20.28 -10.95
N VAL A 173 5.65 -19.30 -11.35
CA VAL A 173 5.19 -18.20 -12.20
C VAL A 173 4.90 -18.66 -13.64
N ALA A 174 5.56 -19.72 -14.11
CA ALA A 174 5.40 -20.20 -15.48
C ALA A 174 4.20 -21.15 -15.65
N THR A 175 3.88 -21.92 -14.60
CA THR A 175 2.83 -22.94 -14.62
C THR A 175 1.60 -22.57 -13.80
N GLU A 176 1.69 -21.51 -13.00
CA GLU A 176 0.66 -21.01 -12.08
C GLU A 176 0.27 -22.04 -11.01
N LYS A 177 1.13 -23.05 -10.81
CA LYS A 177 0.88 -24.11 -9.85
C LYS A 177 1.45 -23.74 -8.49
N LEU A 178 0.67 -24.02 -7.47
CA LEU A 178 1.09 -23.92 -6.09
C LEU A 178 2.21 -24.94 -5.81
N ILE A 179 3.36 -24.45 -5.38
CA ILE A 179 4.54 -25.21 -5.02
C ILE A 179 4.46 -25.63 -3.54
N GLN A 180 4.10 -24.70 -2.67
CA GLN A 180 4.10 -24.90 -1.23
C GLN A 180 3.09 -23.97 -0.53
N ILE A 181 2.49 -24.49 0.54
CA ILE A 181 1.63 -23.73 1.47
C ILE A 181 2.15 -23.95 2.90
N TYR A 182 2.25 -22.86 3.64
CA TYR A 182 2.41 -22.88 5.09
C TYR A 182 1.08 -22.46 5.72
N GLU A 183 0.24 -23.45 6.02
CA GLU A 183 -1.04 -23.23 6.69
C GLU A 183 -0.82 -22.83 8.15
N ASN A 184 -1.62 -21.89 8.65
CA ASN A 184 -1.49 -21.36 10.02
C ASN A 184 -0.04 -20.95 10.35
N ALA A 185 0.63 -20.32 9.37
CA ALA A 185 2.02 -19.90 9.51
C ALA A 185 2.19 -18.93 10.69
N HIS A 186 1.19 -18.10 10.94
CA HIS A 186 1.09 -17.22 12.10
C HIS A 186 -0.22 -17.42 12.88
N GLU A 187 -0.22 -17.02 14.16
CA GLU A 187 -1.44 -16.97 14.97
C GLU A 187 -2.29 -15.74 14.63
N HIS A 188 -1.68 -14.72 14.01
CA HIS A 188 -2.29 -13.45 13.62
C HIS A 188 -2.12 -13.21 12.11
N PRO A 189 -2.94 -12.33 11.50
CA PRO A 189 -2.79 -11.93 10.10
C PRO A 189 -1.36 -11.50 9.77
N ILE A 190 -0.81 -12.03 8.69
CA ILE A 190 0.55 -11.67 8.25
C ILE A 190 0.45 -10.32 7.53
N TYR A 191 1.34 -9.39 7.84
CA TYR A 191 1.36 -8.04 7.28
C TYR A 191 2.37 -7.93 6.15
N CYS A 192 3.59 -8.44 6.34
CA CYS A 192 4.67 -8.35 5.35
C CYS A 192 5.51 -9.63 5.26
N LEU A 193 6.20 -9.77 4.14
CA LEU A 193 7.15 -10.82 3.78
C LEU A 193 8.42 -10.17 3.24
N SER A 194 9.56 -10.83 3.42
CA SER A 194 10.81 -10.41 2.76
C SER A 194 11.69 -11.61 2.48
N LEU A 195 12.18 -11.73 1.25
CA LEU A 195 13.12 -12.76 0.85
C LEU A 195 14.54 -12.43 1.35
N ILE A 196 15.22 -13.42 1.95
CA ILE A 196 16.63 -13.28 2.38
C ILE A 196 17.55 -13.92 1.36
N ASP A 197 17.21 -15.12 0.89
CA ASP A 197 17.89 -15.84 -0.19
C ASP A 197 16.93 -16.84 -0.85
N GLU A 198 17.40 -17.63 -1.81
CA GLU A 198 16.59 -18.63 -2.53
C GLU A 198 15.81 -19.59 -1.62
N ASN A 199 16.31 -19.85 -0.41
CA ASN A 199 15.77 -20.85 0.50
C ASN A 199 15.15 -20.27 1.77
N THR A 200 15.50 -19.05 2.14
CA THR A 200 15.11 -18.43 3.42
C THR A 200 14.41 -17.09 3.20
N PHE A 201 13.38 -16.88 3.99
CA PHE A 201 12.55 -15.69 3.95
C PHE A 201 11.96 -15.44 5.32
N VAL A 202 11.47 -14.23 5.54
CA VAL A 202 10.88 -13.80 6.81
C VAL A 202 9.48 -13.28 6.61
N THR A 203 8.66 -13.38 7.66
CA THR A 203 7.32 -12.82 7.71
C THR A 203 7.10 -12.07 9.01
N GLY A 204 6.36 -10.97 8.93
CA GLY A 204 5.94 -10.14 10.06
C GLY A 204 4.42 -10.07 10.15
N ASP A 205 3.84 -10.15 11.35
CA ASP A 205 2.37 -10.12 11.54
C ASP A 205 1.85 -8.86 12.26
N ASP A 206 0.53 -8.77 12.36
CA ASP A 206 -0.19 -7.67 13.01
C ASP A 206 0.12 -7.51 14.51
N GLU A 207 0.72 -8.52 15.16
CA GLU A 207 1.01 -8.52 16.60
C GLU A 207 2.51 -8.49 16.91
N GLY A 208 3.32 -8.06 15.93
CA GLY A 208 4.76 -7.85 16.11
C GLY A 208 5.59 -9.13 16.13
N TYR A 209 5.04 -10.28 15.72
CA TYR A 209 5.85 -11.48 15.56
C TYR A 209 6.60 -11.46 14.24
N VAL A 210 7.90 -11.79 14.32
CA VAL A 210 8.74 -12.08 13.15
C VAL A 210 9.12 -13.55 13.15
N LYS A 211 8.85 -14.22 12.03
CA LYS A 211 9.23 -15.62 11.81
C LYS A 211 10.21 -15.74 10.65
N LEU A 212 11.26 -16.55 10.84
CA LEU A 212 12.17 -16.94 9.77
C LEU A 212 11.79 -18.33 9.28
N TRP A 213 11.79 -18.52 7.96
CA TRP A 213 11.48 -19.77 7.30
C TRP A 213 12.67 -20.27 6.48
N ASP A 214 12.75 -21.59 6.33
CA ASP A 214 13.74 -22.23 5.47
C ASP A 214 13.07 -23.38 4.73
N ARG A 215 12.94 -23.22 3.41
CA ARG A 215 12.27 -24.15 2.49
C ARG A 215 12.89 -25.54 2.46
N ARG A 216 14.14 -25.67 2.93
CA ARG A 216 14.84 -26.96 3.02
C ARG A 216 14.40 -27.77 4.23
N GLN A 217 13.69 -27.17 5.18
CA GLN A 217 13.13 -27.92 6.30
C GLN A 217 12.04 -28.88 5.81
N LYS A 218 12.05 -30.09 6.36
CA LYS A 218 11.02 -31.09 6.07
C LYS A 218 9.69 -30.77 6.74
N THR A 219 9.70 -29.87 7.71
CA THR A 219 8.53 -29.42 8.45
C THR A 219 8.16 -28.02 7.98
N ASN A 220 6.86 -27.74 7.85
CA ASN A 220 6.34 -26.38 7.60
C ASN A 220 6.37 -25.50 8.86
N ASN A 221 7.38 -25.67 9.71
CA ASN A 221 7.57 -24.89 10.92
C ASN A 221 8.61 -23.79 10.67
N PRO A 222 8.47 -22.63 11.33
CA PRO A 222 9.49 -21.60 11.24
C PRO A 222 10.80 -22.06 11.88
N VAL A 223 11.93 -21.61 11.32
CA VAL A 223 13.28 -21.77 11.85
C VAL A 223 13.43 -21.12 13.22
N PHE A 224 12.78 -19.97 13.41
CA PHE A 224 12.57 -19.32 14.70
C PHE A 224 11.38 -18.34 14.63
N SER A 225 10.86 -17.97 15.80
CA SER A 225 9.81 -16.96 15.99
C SER A 225 10.22 -16.04 17.13
N LEU A 226 10.08 -14.73 16.96
CA LEU A 226 10.37 -13.70 17.97
C LEU A 226 9.21 -12.72 18.05
N LYS A 227 8.80 -12.35 19.27
CA LYS A 227 7.87 -11.26 19.56
C LYS A 227 8.61 -10.21 20.38
N GLU A 228 9.09 -9.18 19.71
CA GLU A 228 9.86 -8.08 20.33
C GLU A 228 9.23 -6.71 20.07
N MET A 229 8.29 -6.63 19.13
CA MET A 229 7.52 -5.44 18.77
C MET A 229 6.13 -5.55 19.40
N ASP A 230 5.57 -4.40 19.76
CA ASP A 230 4.29 -4.32 20.48
C ASP A 230 3.10 -4.04 19.55
N ASP A 231 3.36 -3.85 18.25
CA ASP A 231 2.37 -3.57 17.19
C ASP A 231 2.80 -4.22 15.85
N PHE A 232 2.01 -4.03 14.81
CA PHE A 232 2.22 -4.65 13.49
C PHE A 232 3.62 -4.39 12.92
N VAL A 233 4.19 -5.40 12.25
CA VAL A 233 5.45 -5.27 11.52
C VAL A 233 5.17 -4.69 10.15
N SER A 234 5.58 -3.44 9.92
CA SER A 234 5.21 -2.69 8.73
C SER A 234 6.10 -2.97 7.52
N ALA A 235 7.41 -3.14 7.73
CA ALA A 235 8.36 -3.47 6.68
C ALA A 235 9.60 -4.16 7.25
N MET A 236 10.32 -4.88 6.40
CA MET A 236 11.55 -5.59 6.76
C MET A 236 12.61 -5.45 5.68
N VAL A 237 13.88 -5.28 6.07
CA VAL A 237 15.01 -5.20 5.13
C VAL A 237 16.25 -5.93 5.67
N THR A 238 17.02 -6.53 4.76
CA THR A 238 18.36 -7.08 5.02
C THR A 238 19.34 -6.63 3.95
N ASN A 239 20.60 -6.41 4.33
CA ASN A 239 21.67 -6.16 3.36
C ASN A 239 22.27 -7.48 2.81
N ASP A 240 23.19 -7.34 1.84
CA ASP A 240 23.90 -8.46 1.20
C ASP A 240 24.69 -9.35 2.16
N ASP A 241 25.12 -8.83 3.33
CA ASP A 241 25.82 -9.63 4.34
C ASP A 241 24.89 -10.65 5.03
N LYS A 242 23.56 -10.45 4.91
CA LYS A 242 22.51 -11.33 5.47
C LYS A 242 22.74 -11.66 6.94
N ARG A 243 23.32 -10.71 7.68
CA ARG A 243 23.66 -10.85 9.10
C ARG A 243 22.53 -10.36 9.98
N TYR A 244 21.92 -9.26 9.59
CA TYR A 244 20.90 -8.57 10.36
C TYR A 244 19.66 -8.37 9.52
N LEU A 245 18.50 -8.58 10.15
CA LEU A 245 17.20 -8.17 9.64
C LEU A 245 16.77 -6.95 10.43
N VAL A 246 16.36 -5.89 9.75
CA VAL A 246 15.78 -4.70 10.39
C VAL A 246 14.30 -4.66 10.07
N CYS A 247 13.48 -4.58 11.10
CA CYS A 247 12.03 -4.52 11.03
C CYS A 247 11.56 -3.16 11.54
N SER A 248 10.61 -2.53 10.85
CA SER A 248 9.87 -1.37 11.34
C SER A 248 8.51 -1.81 11.87
N SER A 249 8.00 -1.07 12.85
CA SER A 249 6.70 -1.36 13.46
C SER A 249 5.85 -0.11 13.66
N GLY A 250 4.52 -0.35 13.73
CA GLY A 250 3.53 0.61 14.19
C GLY A 250 3.81 1.16 15.58
N ASP A 251 4.56 0.44 16.43
CA ASP A 251 4.92 0.88 17.77
C ASP A 251 5.91 2.06 17.80
N GLY A 252 6.39 2.48 16.62
CA GLY A 252 7.32 3.59 16.47
C GLY A 252 8.78 3.20 16.72
N THR A 253 9.13 1.91 16.67
CA THR A 253 10.51 1.44 16.85
C THR A 253 11.04 0.70 15.62
N LEU A 254 12.37 0.69 15.46
CA LEU A 254 13.03 -0.32 14.62
C LEU A 254 13.58 -1.43 15.50
N THR A 255 13.28 -2.67 15.12
CA THR A 255 13.82 -3.85 15.78
C THR A 255 14.79 -4.55 14.85
N THR A 256 16.03 -4.72 15.30
CA THR A 256 17.05 -5.45 14.55
C THR A 256 17.27 -6.83 15.14
N LEU A 257 17.21 -7.85 14.29
CA LEU A 257 17.41 -9.25 14.63
C LEU A 257 18.70 -9.78 14.02
N ASN A 258 19.43 -10.63 14.74
CA ASN A 258 20.54 -11.37 14.16
C ASN A 258 20.02 -12.68 13.54
N ILE A 259 20.08 -12.79 12.22
CA ILE A 259 19.49 -13.91 11.46
C ILE A 259 20.14 -15.24 11.85
N ARG A 260 21.48 -15.29 11.88
CA ARG A 260 22.24 -16.51 12.22
C ARG A 260 22.14 -16.84 13.71
N GLY A 261 22.14 -15.82 14.55
CA GLY A 261 22.04 -15.93 16.01
C GLY A 261 20.61 -16.23 16.49
N LYS A 262 19.60 -16.03 15.65
CA LYS A 262 18.16 -16.24 15.93
C LYS A 262 17.69 -15.51 17.20
N LYS A 263 18.13 -14.27 17.36
CA LYS A 263 17.83 -13.48 18.56
C LYS A 263 17.78 -11.99 18.25
N LEU A 264 17.11 -11.25 19.12
CA LEU A 264 17.17 -9.79 19.15
C LEU A 264 18.63 -9.31 19.20
N HIS A 265 18.94 -8.33 18.35
CA HIS A 265 20.20 -7.62 18.40
C HIS A 265 20.05 -6.29 19.16
N VAL A 266 19.18 -5.40 18.68
CA VAL A 266 18.96 -4.04 19.20
C VAL A 266 17.53 -3.60 18.86
N ARG A 267 16.87 -2.89 19.78
CA ARG A 267 15.66 -2.07 19.52
C ARG A 267 16.04 -0.60 19.65
N THR A 268 15.46 0.27 18.82
CA THR A 268 15.72 1.71 18.88
C THR A 268 15.06 2.35 20.09
N GLU A 269 15.34 3.64 20.30
CA GLU A 269 14.46 4.49 21.08
C GLU A 269 13.08 4.61 20.43
N ASP A 270 12.08 4.93 21.25
CA ASP A 270 10.70 5.09 20.82
C ASP A 270 10.53 6.41 20.05
N TYR A 271 10.02 6.32 18.83
CA TYR A 271 9.65 7.49 18.05
C TYR A 271 8.17 7.85 18.31
N PRO A 272 7.82 9.15 18.32
CA PRO A 272 6.46 9.62 18.58
C PRO A 272 5.49 9.41 17.41
N GLN A 273 5.88 8.59 16.43
CA GLN A 273 5.14 8.27 15.22
C GLN A 273 5.40 6.82 14.85
N GLU A 274 4.42 6.19 14.20
CA GLU A 274 4.53 4.87 13.61
C GLU A 274 5.59 4.89 12.51
N LEU A 275 6.37 3.81 12.37
CA LEU A 275 7.31 3.64 11.27
C LEU A 275 6.69 2.69 10.25
N LEU A 276 6.44 3.16 9.04
CA LEU A 276 5.59 2.50 8.06
C LEU A 276 6.36 1.79 6.94
N CYS A 277 7.52 2.33 6.54
CA CYS A 277 8.32 1.72 5.49
C CYS A 277 9.83 1.91 5.70
N LEU A 278 10.59 0.99 5.09
CA LEU A 278 12.04 0.93 5.17
C LEU A 278 12.66 0.89 3.77
N GLY A 279 13.89 1.39 3.65
CA GLY A 279 14.67 1.27 2.43
C GLY A 279 16.16 1.23 2.70
N LEU A 280 16.89 0.47 1.90
CA LEU A 280 18.36 0.39 1.95
C LEU A 280 19.00 1.34 0.95
N PHE A 281 20.07 1.99 1.39
CA PHE A 281 20.79 3.00 0.62
C PHE A 281 22.30 2.84 0.78
N LYS A 282 23.06 3.41 -0.15
CA LYS A 282 24.53 3.43 -0.12
C LYS A 282 25.15 2.04 -0.15
N HIS A 283 24.66 1.17 -1.03
CA HIS A 283 25.01 -0.24 -1.11
C HIS A 283 24.78 -0.95 0.24
N GLY A 284 23.58 -0.77 0.80
CA GLY A 284 23.18 -1.39 2.08
C GLY A 284 23.91 -0.87 3.32
N ARG A 285 24.61 0.28 3.24
CA ARG A 285 25.31 0.89 4.39
C ARG A 285 24.46 1.84 5.20
N LYS A 286 23.29 2.22 4.67
CA LYS A 286 22.35 3.11 5.35
C LYS A 286 20.94 2.56 5.22
N ILE A 287 20.13 2.82 6.25
CA ILE A 287 18.70 2.52 6.26
C ILE A 287 17.97 3.84 6.36
N LEU A 288 16.91 3.98 5.59
CA LEU A 288 15.95 5.05 5.73
C LEU A 288 14.66 4.43 6.26
N ALA A 289 14.09 5.02 7.30
CA ALA A 289 12.77 4.68 7.81
C ALA A 289 11.85 5.87 7.63
N ALA A 290 10.65 5.67 7.09
CA ALA A 290 9.63 6.71 7.02
C ALA A 290 8.54 6.42 8.04
N GLY A 291 7.92 7.48 8.57
CA GLY A 291 6.81 7.32 9.49
C GLY A 291 5.57 8.13 9.15
N SER A 292 4.53 7.95 9.97
CA SER A 292 3.18 8.44 9.70
C SER A 292 2.98 9.96 9.75
N LYS A 293 3.96 10.73 10.25
CA LYS A 293 3.95 12.21 10.14
C LYS A 293 4.89 12.71 9.03
N GLY A 294 5.44 11.80 8.25
CA GLY A 294 6.26 12.04 7.06
C GLY A 294 7.72 12.39 7.34
N ASN A 295 8.19 12.22 8.57
CA ASN A 295 9.61 12.35 8.87
C ASN A 295 10.35 11.11 8.36
N LEU A 296 11.56 11.33 7.83
CA LEU A 296 12.46 10.26 7.44
C LEU A 296 13.62 10.20 8.43
N TYR A 297 13.92 9.02 8.94
CA TYR A 297 15.00 8.75 9.86
C TYR A 297 16.09 7.93 9.17
N LEU A 298 17.31 8.46 9.19
CA LEU A 298 18.46 7.83 8.54
C LEU A 298 19.34 7.13 9.57
N PHE A 299 19.60 5.85 9.39
CA PHE A 299 20.48 5.04 10.25
C PHE A 299 21.71 4.59 9.48
N ASN A 300 22.83 4.43 10.19
CA ASN A 300 23.99 3.73 9.66
C ASN A 300 23.83 2.23 9.90
N TRP A 301 24.16 1.43 8.90
CA TRP A 301 24.11 -0.03 9.05
C TRP A 301 25.11 -0.50 10.10
N GLY A 302 24.61 -1.21 11.12
CA GLY A 302 25.39 -1.65 12.29
C GLY A 302 25.26 -0.73 13.52
N GLU A 303 24.75 0.49 13.35
CA GLU A 303 24.48 1.45 14.43
C GLU A 303 22.98 1.69 14.51
N PHE A 304 22.24 0.70 15.01
CA PHE A 304 20.79 0.72 14.94
C PHE A 304 20.13 1.50 16.07
N GLY A 305 20.80 1.73 17.21
CA GLY A 305 20.14 2.23 18.43
C GLY A 305 19.46 3.60 18.30
N LEU A 306 19.98 4.50 17.46
CA LEU A 306 19.41 5.81 17.20
C LEU A 306 19.70 6.25 15.76
N HIS A 307 18.82 7.06 15.19
CA HIS A 307 19.04 7.66 13.88
C HIS A 307 20.29 8.56 13.87
N SER A 308 21.04 8.49 12.79
CA SER A 308 22.18 9.36 12.49
C SER A 308 21.75 10.76 12.02
N ASP A 309 20.60 10.86 11.35
CA ASP A 309 20.05 12.12 10.84
C ASP A 309 18.52 12.01 10.73
N GLU A 310 17.84 13.15 10.85
CA GLU A 310 16.39 13.27 10.70
C GLU A 310 16.09 14.28 9.59
N ILE A 311 15.32 13.84 8.60
CA ILE A 311 14.82 14.70 7.54
C ILE A 311 13.35 15.00 7.88
N PRO A 312 13.06 16.19 8.44
CA PRO A 312 11.71 16.51 8.88
C PRO A 312 10.78 16.67 7.68
N SER A 313 9.54 16.21 7.84
CA SER A 313 8.52 16.36 6.82
C SER A 313 8.23 17.83 6.54
N LEU A 314 8.14 18.18 5.27
CA LEU A 314 7.66 19.49 4.84
C LEU A 314 6.13 19.56 4.77
N THR A 315 5.46 18.42 4.59
CA THR A 315 4.00 18.32 4.42
C THR A 315 3.28 17.90 5.70
N LYS A 316 4.00 17.26 6.64
CA LYS A 316 3.44 16.66 7.88
C LYS A 316 2.34 15.64 7.62
N LYS A 317 2.42 14.93 6.49
CA LYS A 317 1.49 13.89 6.05
C LYS A 317 2.19 12.54 6.07
N SER A 318 1.42 11.46 6.18
CA SER A 318 1.97 10.11 6.21
C SER A 318 2.73 9.76 4.94
N ILE A 319 3.84 9.03 5.11
CA ILE A 319 4.56 8.34 4.04
C ILE A 319 4.29 6.85 4.23
N ASN A 320 3.51 6.28 3.32
CA ASN A 320 3.07 4.89 3.40
C ASN A 320 4.05 3.97 2.66
N CYS A 321 4.61 4.44 1.55
CA CYS A 321 5.55 3.69 0.72
C CYS A 321 6.76 4.52 0.32
N MET A 322 7.85 3.81 0.05
CA MET A 322 9.13 4.40 -0.29
C MET A 322 9.96 3.43 -1.12
N ILE A 323 10.64 3.96 -2.14
CA ILE A 323 11.55 3.17 -2.96
C ILE A 323 12.87 3.91 -3.25
N PRO A 324 14.03 3.28 -2.99
CA PRO A 324 15.31 3.79 -3.45
C PRO A 324 15.41 3.66 -4.98
N ILE A 325 15.65 4.77 -5.69
CA ILE A 325 15.85 4.75 -7.16
C ILE A 325 17.34 4.73 -7.49
N THR A 326 18.12 5.49 -6.73
CA THR A 326 19.58 5.48 -6.84
C THR A 326 20.17 5.49 -5.45
N GLU A 327 21.49 5.39 -5.36
CA GLU A 327 22.25 5.46 -4.10
C GLU A 327 22.08 6.76 -3.30
N ASN A 328 21.38 7.76 -3.85
CA ASN A 328 21.15 9.05 -3.24
C ASN A 328 19.70 9.54 -3.32
N ILE A 329 18.87 8.96 -4.19
CA ILE A 329 17.54 9.47 -4.51
C ILE A 329 16.52 8.44 -4.09
N VAL A 330 15.55 8.90 -3.31
CA VAL A 330 14.39 8.13 -2.87
C VAL A 330 13.12 8.76 -3.41
N VAL A 331 12.18 7.92 -3.81
CA VAL A 331 10.82 8.34 -4.12
C VAL A 331 9.89 7.87 -3.00
N THR A 332 9.12 8.79 -2.43
CA THR A 332 8.16 8.53 -1.36
C THR A 332 6.74 8.81 -1.84
N GLY A 333 5.78 8.00 -1.40
CA GLY A 333 4.35 8.20 -1.60
C GLY A 333 3.56 8.08 -0.29
N GLY A 334 2.39 8.71 -0.23
CA GLY A 334 1.50 8.60 0.93
C GLY A 334 0.24 9.45 0.79
N GLU A 335 -0.27 9.93 1.93
CA GLU A 335 -1.54 10.68 2.05
C GLU A 335 -1.56 12.03 1.33
N ASP A 336 -0.39 12.53 0.92
CA ASP A 336 -0.30 13.77 0.16
C ASP A 336 -0.64 13.61 -1.32
N LYS A 337 -0.93 12.37 -1.76
CA LYS A 337 -1.32 11.98 -3.12
C LYS A 337 -0.20 12.18 -4.15
N MET A 338 0.98 12.60 -3.70
CA MET A 338 2.08 13.02 -4.55
C MET A 338 3.23 12.03 -4.39
N LEU A 339 3.84 11.68 -5.51
CA LEU A 339 5.12 10.97 -5.51
C LEU A 339 6.23 12.00 -5.44
N ARG A 340 7.07 11.91 -4.42
CA ARG A 340 8.07 12.91 -4.09
C ARG A 340 9.47 12.35 -4.17
N ALA A 341 10.31 12.97 -4.97
CA ALA A 341 11.73 12.61 -5.05
C ALA A 341 12.55 13.46 -4.07
N THR A 342 13.33 12.79 -3.24
CA THR A 342 14.20 13.40 -2.23
C THR A 342 15.62 12.88 -2.41
N SER A 343 16.58 13.80 -2.42
CA SER A 343 18.00 13.47 -2.31
C SER A 343 18.40 13.39 -0.85
N LEU A 344 19.17 12.35 -0.49
CA LEU A 344 19.73 12.16 0.85
C LEU A 344 21.09 12.86 1.04
N PHE A 345 21.91 12.98 -0.01
CA PHE A 345 23.24 13.58 0.11
C PHE A 345 23.53 14.54 -1.05
N PRO A 346 23.26 15.85 -0.90
CA PRO A 346 22.70 16.53 0.28
C PRO A 346 21.20 16.33 0.48
N ASN A 347 20.72 16.43 1.72
CA ASN A 347 19.30 16.37 2.09
C ASN A 347 18.50 17.47 1.38
N ARG A 348 17.72 17.11 0.36
CA ARG A 348 16.95 18.07 -0.44
C ARG A 348 15.79 17.43 -1.20
N GLN A 349 14.64 18.11 -1.19
CA GLN A 349 13.54 17.81 -2.08
C GLN A 349 13.89 18.18 -3.53
N LEU A 350 13.81 17.21 -4.44
CA LEU A 350 14.04 17.42 -5.88
C LEU A 350 12.77 17.94 -6.57
N GLY A 351 11.63 17.31 -6.28
CA GLY A 351 10.33 17.69 -6.85
C GLY A 351 9.28 16.60 -6.70
N ILE A 352 8.21 16.73 -7.48
CA ILE A 352 7.08 15.82 -7.63
C ILE A 352 7.33 14.97 -8.88
N VAL A 353 7.45 13.65 -8.70
CA VAL A 353 7.60 12.66 -9.78
C VAL A 353 6.27 12.42 -10.48
N GLY A 354 5.18 12.38 -9.73
CA GLY A 354 3.86 12.04 -10.22
C GLY A 354 2.79 12.32 -9.18
N GLN A 355 1.53 12.16 -9.56
CA GLN A 355 0.40 12.45 -8.70
C GLN A 355 -0.77 11.49 -8.93
N HIS A 356 -1.49 11.24 -7.85
CA HIS A 356 -2.71 10.46 -7.80
C HIS A 356 -3.88 11.29 -7.28
N ASP A 357 -5.10 10.77 -7.45
CA ASP A 357 -6.30 11.46 -6.96
C ASP A 357 -6.56 11.14 -5.48
N MET A 358 -5.97 10.06 -4.97
CA MET A 358 -6.06 9.58 -3.59
C MET A 358 -4.67 9.23 -3.02
N SER A 359 -4.64 8.70 -1.78
CA SER A 359 -3.41 8.31 -1.09
C SER A 359 -2.68 7.21 -1.84
N VAL A 360 -1.35 7.33 -1.91
CA VAL A 360 -0.48 6.33 -2.53
C VAL A 360 -0.06 5.33 -1.47
N GLU A 361 -0.39 4.06 -1.69
CA GLU A 361 -0.16 3.00 -0.71
C GLU A 361 1.09 2.19 -1.03
N CYS A 362 1.36 1.89 -2.30
CA CYS A 362 2.47 1.02 -2.71
C CYS A 362 3.27 1.60 -3.87
N LEU A 363 4.56 1.28 -3.89
CA LEU A 363 5.49 1.65 -4.94
C LEU A 363 6.42 0.47 -5.21
N ASP A 364 6.66 0.21 -6.49
CA ASP A 364 7.72 -0.72 -6.89
C ASP A 364 8.42 -0.25 -8.18
N ILE A 365 9.64 -0.72 -8.41
CA ILE A 365 10.49 -0.35 -9.54
C ILE A 365 10.68 -1.54 -10.48
N CYS A 366 10.63 -1.30 -11.78
CA CYS A 366 10.90 -2.35 -12.75
C CYS A 366 12.39 -2.75 -12.75
N ASN A 367 12.67 -3.94 -13.28
CA ASN A 367 14.01 -4.53 -13.30
C ASN A 367 15.11 -3.63 -13.88
N ASP A 368 14.82 -2.88 -14.95
CA ASP A 368 15.81 -2.00 -15.58
C ASP A 368 15.98 -0.65 -14.84
N GLY A 369 15.21 -0.41 -13.77
CA GLY A 369 15.24 0.82 -12.99
C GLY A 369 14.65 2.04 -13.70
N THR A 370 14.05 1.87 -14.88
CA THR A 370 13.61 3.00 -15.71
C THR A 370 12.21 3.50 -15.37
N ILE A 371 11.36 2.64 -14.79
CA ILE A 371 9.95 2.92 -14.52
C ILE A 371 9.62 2.52 -13.07
N ILE A 372 8.82 3.36 -12.42
CA ILE A 372 8.18 3.05 -11.14
C ILE A 372 6.70 2.83 -11.38
N ALA A 373 6.11 1.80 -10.78
CA ALA A 373 4.67 1.65 -10.64
C ALA A 373 4.24 2.14 -9.27
N SER A 374 3.06 2.71 -9.21
CA SER A 374 2.47 3.24 -7.98
C SER A 374 1.00 2.90 -7.94
N TYR A 375 0.55 2.41 -6.79
CA TYR A 375 -0.85 2.13 -6.52
C TYR A 375 -1.43 3.16 -5.54
N SER A 376 -2.69 3.54 -5.76
CA SER A 376 -3.41 4.46 -4.91
C SER A 376 -4.86 4.00 -4.70
N TYR A 377 -5.49 4.45 -3.61
CA TYR A 377 -6.92 4.19 -3.33
C TYR A 377 -7.90 4.78 -4.35
N ASP A 378 -7.41 5.42 -5.42
CA ASP A 378 -8.19 5.75 -6.62
C ASP A 378 -8.35 4.53 -7.57
N ASN A 379 -8.00 3.34 -7.10
CA ASN A 379 -8.01 2.07 -7.83
C ASN A 379 -7.24 2.11 -9.15
N SER A 380 -6.17 2.92 -9.18
CA SER A 380 -5.32 3.07 -10.35
C SER A 380 -3.88 2.68 -10.04
N VAL A 381 -3.29 1.90 -10.95
CA VAL A 381 -1.84 1.69 -11.00
C VAL A 381 -1.27 2.56 -12.12
N LYS A 382 -0.45 3.53 -11.74
CA LYS A 382 0.21 4.46 -12.67
C LYS A 382 1.69 4.17 -12.75
N PHE A 383 2.23 4.29 -13.96
CA PHE A 383 3.64 4.13 -14.27
C PHE A 383 4.30 5.50 -14.48
N TRP A 384 5.54 5.64 -14.03
CA TRP A 384 6.31 6.87 -14.11
C TRP A 384 7.72 6.57 -14.62
N ASN A 385 8.12 7.21 -15.73
CA ASN A 385 9.49 7.09 -16.22
C ASN A 385 10.44 7.87 -15.31
N VAL A 386 11.43 7.22 -14.73
CA VAL A 386 12.40 7.81 -13.79
C VAL A 386 13.85 7.70 -14.24
N SER A 387 14.08 7.28 -15.49
CA SER A 387 15.41 7.14 -16.10
C SER A 387 16.26 8.41 -16.03
N TYR A 388 15.62 9.59 -16.00
CA TYR A 388 16.32 10.87 -15.92
C TYR A 388 17.11 11.06 -14.61
N PHE A 389 16.81 10.33 -13.53
CA PHE A 389 17.55 10.44 -12.27
C PHE A 389 19.01 10.00 -12.38
N GLU A 390 19.35 9.12 -13.33
CA GLU A 390 20.74 8.70 -13.56
C GLU A 390 21.63 9.86 -14.03
N THR A 391 21.06 10.79 -14.80
CA THR A 391 21.77 11.92 -15.38
C THR A 391 21.59 13.20 -14.56
N LEU A 392 20.72 13.17 -13.55
CA LEU A 392 20.34 14.36 -12.79
C LEU A 392 21.46 14.82 -11.86
N ASN A 393 21.89 16.07 -12.03
CA ASN A 393 22.89 16.66 -11.13
C ASN A 393 22.23 17.14 -9.83
N VAL A 394 22.31 16.28 -8.82
CA VAL A 394 21.74 16.52 -7.48
C VAL A 394 22.48 17.63 -6.70
N ALA A 395 23.72 17.96 -7.09
CA ALA A 395 24.54 18.92 -6.36
C ALA A 395 24.04 20.38 -6.46
N GLN A 396 23.17 20.69 -7.42
CA GLN A 396 22.64 22.03 -7.61
C GLN A 396 21.11 22.11 -7.53
N PRO A 397 20.59 23.18 -6.91
CA PRO A 397 19.61 24.07 -7.51
C PRO A 397 18.70 23.69 -8.67
N LEU A 398 17.99 22.54 -8.78
CA LEU A 398 17.03 22.33 -9.90
C LEU A 398 16.17 23.57 -10.20
N ILE A 399 15.72 24.29 -9.16
CA ILE A 399 15.11 25.63 -9.31
C ILE A 399 15.78 26.64 -8.39
N LYS A 400 15.93 27.87 -8.89
CA LYS A 400 16.22 29.06 -8.08
C LYS A 400 14.97 29.46 -7.28
N GLY A 401 14.92 29.09 -6.00
CA GLY A 401 13.81 29.40 -5.10
C GLY A 401 13.90 28.73 -3.74
N GLY A 402 13.10 29.20 -2.77
CA GLY A 402 13.02 28.61 -1.42
C GLY A 402 12.30 27.25 -1.40
N LYS A 403 12.31 26.57 -0.25
CA LYS A 403 11.76 25.21 -0.04
C LYS A 403 10.34 25.01 -0.59
N GLN A 404 9.48 26.03 -0.48
CA GLN A 404 8.10 25.96 -1.00
C GLN A 404 7.99 25.84 -2.53
N LYS A 405 8.92 26.45 -3.29
CA LYS A 405 8.91 26.33 -4.76
C LYS A 405 9.36 24.93 -5.19
N GLN A 406 10.34 24.37 -4.49
CA GLN A 406 10.83 23.01 -4.76
C GLN A 406 9.77 21.95 -4.48
N LEU A 407 8.93 22.16 -3.46
CA LEU A 407 7.81 21.26 -3.13
C LEU A 407 6.72 21.19 -4.19
N LYS A 408 6.54 22.26 -4.97
CA LYS A 408 5.50 22.36 -6.00
C LYS A 408 6.06 22.12 -7.40
N HIS A 409 7.35 21.79 -7.51
CA HIS A 409 7.98 21.56 -8.80
C HIS A 409 7.68 20.17 -9.30
N ASN A 410 7.09 20.11 -10.48
CA ASN A 410 6.88 18.89 -11.24
C ASN A 410 8.17 18.53 -12.00
N LEU A 411 8.62 17.30 -11.81
CA LEU A 411 9.71 16.69 -12.56
C LEU A 411 9.19 16.17 -13.92
N PRO A 412 10.08 15.82 -14.88
CA PRO A 412 9.68 15.43 -16.24
C PRO A 412 8.65 14.29 -16.34
N SER A 413 8.60 13.42 -15.33
CA SER A 413 7.63 12.33 -15.25
C SER A 413 6.20 12.76 -14.87
N SER A 414 6.04 13.96 -14.32
CA SER A 414 4.73 14.44 -13.89
C SER A 414 3.90 14.86 -15.10
N LYS A 415 2.60 14.54 -15.08
CA LYS A 415 1.65 14.97 -16.12
C LYS A 415 1.30 16.47 -16.04
N LEU A 416 1.72 17.17 -14.98
CA LEU A 416 1.46 18.59 -14.80
C LEU A 416 2.67 19.43 -15.17
N GLU A 417 2.44 20.47 -15.98
CA GLU A 417 3.46 21.47 -16.30
C GLU A 417 3.75 22.39 -15.10
N ASN A 418 4.97 22.94 -15.04
CA ASN A 418 5.29 23.92 -14.02
C ASN A 418 4.81 25.31 -14.44
N ALA A 419 4.36 26.10 -13.47
CA ALA A 419 4.02 27.51 -13.72
C ALA A 419 5.22 28.33 -14.25
N SER A 420 6.47 27.92 -13.97
CA SER A 420 7.67 28.56 -14.51
C SER A 420 7.80 28.38 -16.03
N ASP A 421 7.31 27.26 -16.54
CA ASP A 421 7.54 26.86 -17.94
C ASP A 421 6.58 27.64 -18.84
N PHE A 422 5.36 27.91 -18.35
CA PHE A 422 4.39 28.81 -19.00
C PHE A 422 4.94 30.23 -19.28
N PHE A 423 5.79 30.75 -18.40
CA PHE A 423 6.38 32.09 -18.58
C PHE A 423 7.73 32.07 -19.30
N ALA A 424 8.29 30.92 -19.62
CA ALA A 424 9.57 30.83 -20.35
C ALA A 424 9.40 31.09 -21.86
N ASP A 425 8.19 30.87 -22.38
CA ASP A 425 7.83 31.05 -23.80
C ASP A 425 7.20 32.42 -24.12
N LEU A 426 7.05 33.29 -23.11
CA LEU A 426 6.57 34.69 -23.21
C LEU A 426 7.76 35.66 -23.22
#